data_AF-A0A832N3E8-F1
#
_entry.id   AF-A0A832N3E8-F1
#
_cell.length_a   1.000
_cell.length_b   1.000
_cell.length_c   1.000
_cell.angle_alpha   90.00
_cell.angle_beta   90.00
_cell.angle_gamma   90.00
#
_symmetry.space_group_name_H-M   'P 1'
#
loop_
_entity.id
_entity.type
_entity.pdbx_description
1 polymer ?
#
loop_
_entity_poly.entity_id
_entity_poly.type
_entity_poly.pdbx_seq_one_letter_code
_entity_poly.pdbx_strand_id
1 'polypeptide(L)' 'MRLDKFVSQSLGTTRKQSKQLLRQQLIKVDGVVACRAEQHIDIDSVVTFEGRRLQPPGPL' A
#
# COMPACT_ATOMS: atom_id res chain seq x y z
N MET A 1 -5.87 9.01 -0.73
CA MET A 1 -4.83 8.61 -1.72
C MET A 1 -5.12 7.20 -2.25
N ARG A 2 -4.82 6.85 -3.52
CA ARG A 2 -4.99 5.48 -4.03
C ARG A 2 -3.95 4.53 -3.43
N LEU A 3 -4.39 3.35 -2.99
CA LEU A 3 -3.52 2.34 -2.38
C LEU A 3 -2.41 1.88 -3.32
N ASP A 4 -2.72 1.64 -4.60
CA ASP A 4 -1.70 1.23 -5.58
C ASP A 4 -0.58 2.26 -5.75
N LYS A 5 -0.94 3.55 -5.70
CA LYS A 5 -0.03 4.68 -5.78
C LYS A 5 0.81 4.82 -4.51
N PHE A 6 0.19 4.60 -3.34
CA PHE A 6 0.90 4.60 -2.07
C PHE A 6 1.95 3.48 -2.04
N VAL A 7 1.54 2.23 -2.30
CA VAL A 7 2.41 1.06 -2.29
C VAL A 7 3.56 1.22 -3.28
N SER A 8 3.29 1.71 -4.51
CA SER A 8 4.35 1.95 -5.49
C SER A 8 5.38 2.98 -5.02
N GLN A 9 4.93 4.06 -4.37
CA GLN A 9 5.83 5.11 -3.89
C GLN A 9 6.61 4.67 -2.65
N SER A 10 5.97 3.97 -1.71
CA SER A 10 6.60 3.52 -0.47
C SER A 10 7.59 2.37 -0.68
N LEU A 11 7.33 1.46 -1.62
CA LEU A 11 8.21 0.31 -1.92
C LEU A 11 9.15 0.56 -3.10
N GLY A 12 9.02 1.68 -3.81
CA GLY A 12 9.74 1.93 -5.07
C GLY A 12 9.36 0.94 -6.19
N THR A 13 8.18 0.31 -6.09
CA THR A 13 7.72 -0.72 -7.04
C THR A 13 6.90 -0.12 -8.17
N THR A 14 6.79 -0.82 -9.28
CA THR A 14 5.88 -0.41 -10.36
C THR A 14 4.41 -0.62 -9.98
N ARG A 15 3.48 0.09 -10.64
CA ARG A 15 2.02 -0.11 -10.43
C ARG A 15 1.58 -1.55 -10.65
N LYS A 16 2.21 -2.28 -11.59
CA LYS A 16 1.93 -3.70 -11.86
C LYS A 16 2.33 -4.56 -10.66
N GLN A 17 3.51 -4.33 -10.09
CA GLN A 17 3.97 -5.01 -8.88
C GLN A 17 3.05 -4.69 -7.69
N SER A 18 2.68 -3.41 -7.49
CA SER A 18 1.75 -3.04 -6.41
C SER A 18 0.43 -3.81 -6.51
N LYS A 19 -0.15 -3.92 -7.70
CA LYS A 19 -1.36 -4.73 -7.95
C LYS A 19 -1.16 -6.22 -7.64
N GLN A 20 0.01 -6.76 -7.96
CA GLN A 20 0.36 -8.14 -7.66
C GLN A 20 0.46 -8.38 -6.14
N LEU A 21 1.11 -7.48 -5.39
CA LEU A 21 1.22 -7.58 -3.92
C LEU A 21 -0.16 -7.55 -3.25
N LEU A 22 -1.06 -6.70 -3.72
CA LEU A 22 -2.45 -6.63 -3.26
C LEU A 22 -3.20 -7.94 -3.56
N ARG A 23 -3.01 -8.50 -4.77
CA ARG A 23 -3.63 -9.78 -5.16
C ARG A 23 -3.09 -10.96 -4.36
N GLN A 24 -1.83 -10.89 -3.93
CA GLN A 24 -1.20 -11.87 -3.04
C GLN A 24 -1.56 -11.65 -1.57
N GLN A 25 -2.44 -10.69 -1.25
CA GLN A 25 -2.88 -10.40 0.13
C GLN A 25 -1.74 -10.00 1.08
N LEU A 26 -0.61 -9.52 0.54
CA LEU A 26 0.57 -9.13 1.31
C LEU A 26 0.47 -7.71 1.89
N ILE A 27 -0.48 -6.92 1.40
CA ILE A 27 -0.73 -5.54 1.85
C ILE A 27 -1.95 -5.52 2.76
N LYS A 28 -1.79 -4.90 3.93
CA LYS A 28 -2.88 -4.61 4.85
C LYS A 28 -2.99 -3.11 5.09
N VAL A 29 -4.21 -2.61 5.16
CA VAL A 29 -4.54 -1.22 5.51
C VAL A 29 -5.28 -1.30 6.84
N ASP A 30 -4.74 -0.64 7.86
CA ASP A 30 -5.31 -0.62 9.22
C ASP A 30 -5.55 -2.04 9.78
N GLY A 31 -4.65 -2.97 9.46
CA GLY A 31 -4.72 -4.39 9.86
C GLY A 31 -5.61 -5.27 8.97
N VAL A 32 -6.38 -4.69 8.03
CA VAL A 32 -7.27 -5.41 7.12
C VAL A 32 -6.58 -5.66 5.78
N VAL A 33 -6.65 -6.88 5.27
CA VAL A 33 -6.10 -7.24 3.95
C VAL A 33 -6.77 -6.41 2.86
N ALA A 34 -5.97 -5.68 2.10
CA ALA A 34 -6.46 -4.85 1.01
C ALA A 34 -6.24 -5.55 -0.33
N CYS A 35 -7.34 -5.94 -1.00
CA CYS A 35 -7.29 -6.61 -2.30
C CYS A 35 -7.50 -5.65 -3.48
N ARG A 36 -7.93 -4.41 -3.22
CA ARG A 36 -8.32 -3.44 -4.25
C ARG A 36 -7.27 -2.35 -4.39
N ALA A 37 -6.59 -2.34 -5.53
CA ALA A 37 -5.60 -1.32 -5.91
C ALA A 37 -6.15 0.11 -5.90
N GLU A 38 -7.39 0.25 -6.33
CA GLU A 38 -8.14 1.49 -6.46
C GLU A 38 -8.79 1.96 -5.15
N GLN A 39 -8.63 1.19 -4.07
CA GLN A 39 -9.08 1.60 -2.76
C GLN A 39 -8.41 2.91 -2.36
N HIS A 40 -9.22 3.85 -1.88
CA HIS A 40 -8.72 5.07 -1.28
C HIS A 40 -8.35 4.80 0.18
N ILE A 41 -7.16 5.24 0.57
CA ILE A 41 -6.68 5.25 1.95
C ILE A 41 -6.57 6.69 2.45
N ASP A 42 -6.78 6.86 3.74
CA ASP A 42 -6.61 8.13 4.42
C ASP A 42 -5.11 8.40 4.70
N ILE A 43 -4.77 9.62 5.11
CA ILE A 43 -3.41 9.96 5.51
C ILE A 43 -3.02 9.30 6.84
N ASP A 44 -4.01 9.08 7.71
CA ASP A 44 -3.85 8.40 9.00
C ASP A 44 -3.85 6.86 8.88
N SER A 45 -4.22 6.33 7.71
CA SER A 45 -4.27 4.89 7.48
C SER A 45 -2.88 4.25 7.60
N VAL A 46 -2.80 3.18 8.38
CA VAL A 46 -1.56 2.42 8.58
C VAL A 46 -1.48 1.32 7.53
N VAL A 47 -0.65 1.53 6.52
CA VAL A 47 -0.38 0.49 5.52
C VAL A 47 0.80 -0.37 5.96
N THR A 48 0.63 -1.69 5.92
CA THR A 48 1.67 -2.67 6.24
C THR A 48 1.86 -3.64 5.08
N PHE A 49 3.11 -4.04 4.87
CA PHE A 49 3.55 -5.03 3.90
C PHE A 49 4.32 -6.12 4.64
N GLU A 50 3.84 -7.36 4.61
CA GLU A 50 4.47 -8.50 5.31
C GLU A 50 4.77 -8.22 6.80
N GLY A 51 3.90 -7.47 7.47
CA GLY A 51 4.09 -7.07 8.88
C GLY A 51 4.98 -5.85 9.10
N ARG A 52 5.62 -5.32 8.05
CA ARG A 52 6.38 -4.06 8.10
C ARG A 52 5.48 -2.88 7.77
N ARG A 53 5.47 -1.85 8.62
CA ARG A 53 4.76 -0.59 8.33
C ARG A 53 5.44 0.14 7.17
N LEU A 54 4.67 0.46 6.15
CA LEU A 54 5.09 1.34 5.07
C LEU A 54 4.94 2.78 5.52
N GLN A 55 5.95 3.59 5.27
CA GLN A 55 5.86 5.02 5.51
C GLN A 55 5.28 5.70 4.26
N PRO A 56 4.40 6.71 4.45
CA PRO A 56 4.06 7.58 3.34
C PRO A 56 5.34 8.20 2.76
N PRO A 57 5.39 8.46 1.45
CA PRO A 57 6.45 9.29 0.90
C PRO A 57 6.39 10.65 1.59
N GLY A 58 7.29 10.86 2.56
CA GLY A 58 7.44 12.14 3.24
C GLY A 58 8.06 13.16 2.29
N PRO A 59 7.87 14.46 2.56
CA PRO A 59 8.72 15.47 1.93
C PRO A 59 10.17 15.18 2.35
N LEU A 60 11.07 15.12 1.37
CA LEU A 60 12.52 15.09 1.59
C LEU A 60 12.97 16.30 2.41
#